data_AF-A0A3D1F1X2-F1
#
_entry.id   AF-A0A3D1F1X2-F1
#
_cell.length_a   1.000
_cell.length_b   1.000
_cell.length_c   1.000
_cell.angle_alpha   90.00
_cell.angle_beta   90.00
_cell.angle_gamma   90.00
#
_symmetry.space_group_name_H-M   'P 1'
#
loop_
_entity.id
_entity.type
_entity.pdbx_description
1 polymer ?
#
loop_
_entity_poly.entity_id
_entity_poly.type
_entity_poly.pdbx_seq_one_letter_code
_entity_poly.pdbx_strand_id
1 'polypeptide(L)'
;MKFELIDKVIELEADRIVAVKNVTSAEEYLADHFPSFPVLPGVMMLETLVQAARILLQKSHDTGDMPLIMAEARNIRYGNMVKPGQTLSVEVTCKGEKDGKWQMVGTGKVDGSVAVQGKFALAPMNATASTSTSA
;
A
#
# COMPACT_ATOMS: atom_id res chain seq x y z
N MET A 1 -12.74 12.94 -1.42
CA MET A 1 -12.60 11.47 -1.50
C MET A 1 -11.62 11.03 -0.42
N LYS A 2 -11.99 10.09 0.45
CA LYS A 2 -11.07 9.50 1.44
C LYS A 2 -10.29 8.38 0.74
N PHE A 3 -8.96 8.45 0.71
CA PHE A 3 -8.12 7.48 0.02
C PHE A 3 -7.49 6.49 1.01
N GLU A 4 -8.33 5.58 1.50
CA GLU A 4 -7.95 4.54 2.45
C GLU A 4 -8.38 3.19 1.89
N LEU A 5 -7.41 2.29 1.70
CA LEU A 5 -7.59 1.00 1.03
C LEU A 5 -7.58 -0.17 2.02
N ILE A 6 -7.12 0.04 3.24
CA ILE A 6 -7.06 -0.99 4.28
C ILE A 6 -8.38 -1.00 5.05
N ASP A 7 -9.14 -2.09 4.93
CA ASP A 7 -10.38 -2.27 5.70
C ASP A 7 -10.10 -2.79 7.10
N LYS A 8 -9.10 -3.66 7.24
CA LYS A 8 -8.78 -4.30 8.52
C LYS A 8 -7.33 -4.78 8.59
N VAL A 9 -6.70 -4.53 9.73
CA VAL A 9 -5.44 -5.19 10.13
C VAL A 9 -5.77 -6.52 10.82
N ILE A 10 -5.13 -7.59 10.37
CA ILE A 10 -5.33 -8.96 10.87
C ILE A 10 -4.24 -9.32 11.89
N GLU A 11 -2.97 -9.03 11.55
CA GLU A 11 -1.81 -9.26 12.41
C GLU A 11 -0.90 -8.04 12.35
N LEU A 12 -0.31 -7.68 13.49
CA LEU A 12 0.68 -6.63 13.61
C LEU A 12 1.76 -7.07 14.58
N GLU A 13 2.99 -7.15 14.07
CA GLU A 13 4.20 -7.52 14.79
C GLU A 13 5.22 -6.36 14.72
N ALA A 14 6.42 -6.56 15.25
CA ALA A 14 7.48 -5.56 15.21
C ALA A 14 7.84 -5.15 13.77
N ASP A 15 8.08 -6.13 12.90
CA ASP A 15 8.58 -5.88 11.54
C ASP A 15 7.61 -6.40 10.44
N ARG A 16 6.42 -6.87 10.81
CA ARG A 16 5.47 -7.53 9.89
C ARG A 16 4.04 -7.09 10.15
N ILE A 17 3.27 -6.91 9.08
CA ILE A 17 1.83 -6.63 9.13
C ILE A 17 1.09 -7.51 8.12
N VAL A 18 -0.06 -8.02 8.54
CA VAL A 18 -1.06 -8.64 7.66
C VAL A 18 -2.33 -7.81 7.70
N ALA A 19 -2.85 -7.42 6.55
CA ALA A 19 -4.06 -6.63 6.42
C ALA A 19 -4.91 -7.10 5.23
N VAL A 20 -6.14 -6.60 5.14
CA VAL A 20 -7.04 -6.93 4.05
C VAL A 20 -7.66 -5.68 3.43
N LYS A 21 -7.79 -5.73 2.11
CA LYS A 21 -8.65 -4.87 1.30
C LYS A 21 -9.78 -5.70 0.70
N ASN A 22 -11.02 -5.32 0.95
CA ASN A 22 -12.18 -5.78 0.22
C ASN A 22 -12.35 -4.91 -1.02
N VAL A 23 -12.62 -5.55 -2.15
CA VAL A 23 -12.91 -4.85 -3.41
C VAL A 23 -14.41 -4.86 -3.61
N THR A 24 -15.03 -3.70 -3.69
CA THR A 24 -16.48 -3.57 -3.85
C THR A 24 -16.82 -2.78 -5.11
N SER A 25 -17.90 -3.16 -5.80
CA SER A 25 -18.38 -2.46 -6.99
C SER A 25 -18.81 -1.01 -6.72
N ALA A 26 -18.91 -0.61 -5.45
CA ALA A 26 -19.16 0.77 -5.06
C ALA A 26 -17.94 1.70 -5.20
N GLU A 27 -16.74 1.15 -5.44
CA GLU A 27 -15.53 1.96 -5.62
C GLU A 27 -15.52 2.60 -7.01
N GLU A 28 -15.58 3.94 -7.04
CA GLU A 28 -15.79 4.75 -8.26
C GLU A 28 -14.82 4.40 -9.39
N TYR A 29 -13.55 4.17 -9.07
CA TYR A 29 -12.52 3.87 -10.07
C TYR A 29 -12.72 2.53 -10.80
N LEU A 30 -13.55 1.62 -10.29
CA LEU A 30 -13.84 0.34 -10.95
C LEU A 30 -14.80 0.51 -12.12
N ALA A 31 -15.61 1.58 -12.16
CA ALA A 31 -16.49 1.88 -13.29
C ALA A 31 -15.69 2.10 -14.57
N ASP A 32 -14.50 2.69 -14.45
CA ASP A 32 -13.61 3.00 -15.56
C ASP A 32 -12.45 2.01 -15.72
N HIS A 33 -12.30 1.04 -14.82
CA HIS A 33 -11.19 0.08 -14.82
C HIS A 33 -11.66 -1.37 -14.65
N PHE A 34 -12.23 -2.00 -15.67
CA PHE A 34 -12.64 -1.44 -16.96
C PHE A 34 -14.17 -1.58 -17.10
N PRO A 35 -14.86 -0.76 -17.92
CA PRO A 35 -16.33 -0.72 -17.93
C PRO A 35 -17.05 -2.07 -18.10
N SER A 36 -16.48 -2.99 -18.88
CA SER A 36 -17.02 -4.35 -19.07
C SER A 36 -16.27 -5.44 -18.29
N PHE A 37 -15.25 -5.06 -17.52
CA PHE A 37 -14.36 -5.95 -16.79
C PHE A 37 -13.76 -5.23 -15.58
N PRO A 38 -14.56 -4.97 -14.53
CA PRO A 38 -14.11 -4.25 -13.35
C PRO A 38 -13.08 -5.08 -12.58
N VAL A 39 -11.89 -4.52 -12.41
CA VAL A 39 -10.78 -5.11 -11.68
C VAL A 39 -10.02 -4.03 -10.93
N LEU A 40 -9.56 -4.33 -9.72
CA LEU A 40 -8.73 -3.43 -8.93
C LEU A 40 -7.49 -3.04 -9.75
N PRO A 41 -7.22 -1.74 -9.98
CA PRO A 41 -6.03 -1.32 -10.69
C PRO A 41 -4.78 -1.84 -9.99
N GLY A 42 -3.77 -2.28 -10.75
CA GLY A 42 -2.52 -2.81 -10.18
C GLY A 42 -1.85 -1.81 -9.22
N VAL A 43 -1.93 -0.52 -9.54
CA VAL A 43 -1.44 0.56 -8.66
C VAL A 43 -2.16 0.61 -7.32
N MET A 44 -3.45 0.28 -7.25
CA MET A 44 -4.20 0.20 -6.01
C MET A 44 -3.83 -1.06 -5.21
N MET A 45 -3.50 -2.16 -5.88
CA MET A 45 -2.94 -3.34 -5.19
C MET A 45 -1.60 -3.01 -4.53
N LEU A 46 -0.72 -2.30 -5.25
CA LEU A 46 0.57 -1.84 -4.70
C LEU A 46 0.35 -0.82 -3.57
N GLU A 47 -0.55 0.14 -3.74
CA GLU A 47 -0.86 1.12 -2.70
C GLU A 47 -1.43 0.45 -1.43
N THR A 48 -2.16 -0.65 -1.56
CA THR A 48 -2.61 -1.45 -0.41
C THR A 48 -1.40 -1.98 0.39
N LEU A 49 -0.34 -2.46 -0.29
CA LEU A 49 0.91 -2.82 0.39
C LEU A 49 1.56 -1.60 1.06
N VAL A 50 1.59 -0.46 0.38
CA VAL A 50 2.18 0.78 0.91
C VAL A 50 1.45 1.26 2.16
N GLN A 51 0.12 1.29 2.15
CA GLN A 51 -0.68 1.71 3.30
C GLN A 51 -0.52 0.75 4.48
N ALA A 52 -0.48 -0.57 4.24
CA ALA A 52 -0.14 -1.53 5.28
C ALA A 52 1.25 -1.24 5.88
N ALA A 53 2.27 -0.99 5.05
CA ALA A 53 3.61 -0.63 5.54
C ALA A 53 3.62 0.67 6.36
N ARG A 54 2.83 1.69 5.97
CA ARG A 54 2.69 2.94 6.76
C ARG A 54 2.11 2.66 8.15
N ILE A 55 1.07 1.82 8.24
CA ILE A 55 0.48 1.42 9.52
C ILE A 55 1.52 0.69 10.38
N LEU A 56 2.30 -0.24 9.80
CA LEU A 56 3.38 -0.94 10.49
C LEU A 56 4.40 0.06 11.06
N LEU A 57 4.91 0.98 10.24
CA LEU A 57 5.91 1.96 10.67
C LEU A 57 5.38 2.88 11.79
N GLN A 58 4.14 3.34 11.65
CA GLN A 58 3.51 4.19 12.66
C GLN A 58 3.36 3.46 14.01
N LYS A 59 3.00 2.18 13.99
CA LYS A 59 2.65 1.44 15.21
C LYS A 59 3.81 0.70 15.86
N SER A 60 4.81 0.30 15.07
CA SER A 60 5.91 -0.57 15.53
C SER A 60 7.30 0.06 15.41
N HIS A 61 7.44 1.17 14.68
CA HIS A 61 8.72 1.89 14.51
C HIS A 61 8.63 3.38 14.92
N ASP A 62 7.58 3.75 15.66
CA ASP A 62 7.38 5.08 16.25
C ASP A 62 7.53 6.26 15.27
N THR A 63 7.17 6.07 14.00
CA THR A 63 7.21 7.17 13.01
C THR A 63 6.11 8.22 13.25
N GLY A 64 5.20 8.00 14.21
CA GLY A 64 4.09 8.90 14.51
C GLY A 64 3.21 9.17 13.29
N ASP A 65 2.77 10.42 13.14
CA ASP A 65 1.97 10.88 11.99
C ASP A 65 2.84 11.42 10.83
N MET A 66 4.13 11.05 10.79
CA MET A 66 5.04 11.48 9.74
C MET A 66 4.49 11.09 8.35
N PRO A 67 4.36 12.04 7.40
CA PRO A 67 3.94 11.72 6.05
C PRO A 67 5.03 10.89 5.35
N LEU A 68 4.72 9.62 5.05
CA LEU A 68 5.61 8.71 4.36
C LEU A 68 5.15 8.48 2.93
N ILE A 69 6.02 8.72 1.96
CA ILE A 69 5.75 8.52 0.53
C ILE A 69 6.54 7.34 -0.01
N MET A 70 5.99 6.65 -1.00
CA MET A 70 6.74 5.62 -1.72
C MET A 70 7.79 6.29 -2.59
N ALA A 71 9.06 6.17 -2.20
CA ALA A 71 10.19 6.74 -2.92
C ALA A 71 10.73 5.81 -4.02
N GLU A 72 10.56 4.50 -3.84
CA GLU A 72 11.03 3.49 -4.79
C GLU A 72 10.09 2.29 -4.85
N ALA A 73 9.96 1.71 -6.03
CA ALA A 73 9.33 0.42 -6.27
C ALA A 73 10.24 -0.42 -7.17
N ARG A 74 10.56 -1.64 -6.76
CA ARG A 74 11.52 -2.53 -7.43
C ARG A 74 10.97 -3.95 -7.51
N ASN A 75 11.17 -4.59 -8.66
CA ASN A 75 10.73 -5.95 -8.91
C ASN A 75 9.24 -6.19 -8.60
N ILE A 76 8.39 -5.20 -8.90
CA ILE A 76 6.94 -5.36 -8.76
C ILE A 76 6.46 -6.35 -9.83
N ARG A 77 5.75 -7.38 -9.39
CA ARG A 77 5.11 -8.38 -10.27
C ARG A 77 3.64 -8.43 -9.94
N TYR A 78 2.81 -8.37 -10.98
CA TYR A 78 1.37 -8.56 -10.90
C TYR A 78 1.02 -9.96 -11.41
N GLY A 79 0.18 -10.65 -10.66
CA GLY A 79 -0.32 -11.97 -10.98
C GLY A 79 -1.82 -11.93 -11.20
N ASN A 80 -2.57 -12.59 -10.33
CA ASN A 80 -4.03 -12.65 -10.44
C ASN A 80 -4.67 -11.27 -10.25
N MET A 81 -5.71 -11.02 -11.05
CA MET A 81 -6.55 -9.83 -10.90
C MET A 81 -7.47 -9.98 -9.69
N VAL A 82 -7.80 -8.87 -9.05
CA VAL A 82 -8.75 -8.81 -7.94
C VAL A 82 -10.01 -8.11 -8.43
N LYS A 83 -11.15 -8.76 -8.32
CA LYS A 83 -12.46 -8.30 -8.83
C LYS A 83 -13.36 -7.84 -7.67
N PRO A 84 -14.44 -7.07 -7.96
CA PRO A 84 -15.50 -6.84 -7.00
C PRO A 84 -15.97 -8.13 -6.32
N GLY A 85 -16.16 -8.08 -5.00
CA GLY A 85 -16.53 -9.22 -4.17
C GLY A 85 -15.35 -10.06 -3.65
N GLN A 86 -14.12 -9.80 -4.11
CA GLN A 86 -12.92 -10.49 -3.63
C GLN A 86 -12.17 -9.67 -2.58
N THR A 87 -11.38 -10.38 -1.77
CA THR A 87 -10.49 -9.79 -0.77
C THR A 87 -9.03 -9.96 -1.20
N LEU A 88 -8.32 -8.84 -1.26
CA LEU A 88 -6.86 -8.82 -1.36
C LEU A 88 -6.28 -8.86 0.06
N SER A 89 -5.72 -10.01 0.44
CA SER A 89 -4.94 -10.15 1.67
C SER A 89 -3.51 -9.73 1.39
N VAL A 90 -2.99 -8.78 2.17
CA VAL A 90 -1.63 -8.27 2.03
C VAL A 90 -0.80 -8.62 3.25
N GLU A 91 0.45 -9.00 3.00
CA GLU A 91 1.49 -9.15 4.00
C GLU A 91 2.68 -8.29 3.61
N VAL A 92 3.19 -7.52 4.56
CA VAL A 92 4.36 -6.65 4.37
C VAL A 92 5.34 -6.83 5.51
N THR A 93 6.63 -6.90 5.17
CA THR A 93 7.74 -6.96 6.12
C THR A 93 8.68 -5.78 5.92
N CYS A 94 8.99 -5.07 7.02
CA CYS A 94 10.07 -4.10 7.09
C CYS A 94 11.42 -4.83 7.15
N LYS A 95 12.36 -4.45 6.29
CA LYS A 95 13.73 -5.00 6.25
C LYS A 95 14.75 -4.08 6.92
N GLY A 96 14.27 -3.04 7.60
CA GLY A 96 15.07 -2.01 8.23
C GLY A 96 15.17 -0.73 7.40
N GLU A 97 15.83 0.25 8.00
CA GLU A 97 16.08 1.55 7.40
C GLU A 97 17.43 1.56 6.67
N LYS A 98 17.46 2.17 5.49
CA LYS A 98 18.67 2.40 4.72
C LYS A 98 18.58 3.74 4.00
N ASP A 99 19.60 4.58 4.16
CA ASP A 99 19.70 5.90 3.50
C ASP A 99 18.47 6.79 3.75
N GLY A 100 17.93 6.78 4.97
CA GLY A 100 16.74 7.55 5.35
C GLY A 100 15.42 7.01 4.79
N LYS A 101 15.40 5.74 4.33
CA LYS A 101 14.22 5.08 3.76
C LYS A 101 14.00 3.71 4.38
N TRP A 102 12.77 3.39 4.73
CA TRP A 102 12.38 2.05 5.18
C TRP A 102 12.20 1.11 3.99
N GLN A 103 12.95 0.02 3.99
CA GLN A 103 12.93 -0.98 2.94
C GLN A 103 11.83 -2.00 3.22
N MET A 104 10.92 -2.20 2.28
CA MET A 104 9.76 -3.06 2.43
C MET A 104 9.78 -4.21 1.42
N VAL A 105 9.28 -5.36 1.85
CA VAL A 105 8.93 -6.49 0.99
C VAL A 105 7.47 -6.80 1.22
N GLY A 106 6.66 -6.81 0.15
CA GLY A 106 5.22 -7.03 0.25
C GLY A 106 4.71 -8.07 -0.72
N THR A 107 3.69 -8.82 -0.31
CA THR A 107 2.93 -9.75 -1.14
C THR A 107 1.44 -9.57 -0.87
N GLY A 108 0.65 -9.43 -1.92
CA GLY A 108 -0.81 -9.45 -1.91
C GLY A 108 -1.33 -10.71 -2.60
N LYS A 109 -2.29 -11.39 -1.99
CA LYS A 109 -2.92 -12.61 -2.50
C LYS A 109 -4.44 -12.46 -2.59
N VAL A 110 -5.02 -13.10 -3.59
CA VAL A 110 -6.46 -13.31 -3.74
C VAL A 110 -6.69 -14.81 -3.93
N ASP A 111 -7.61 -15.39 -3.18
CA ASP A 111 -7.91 -16.83 -3.21
C ASP A 111 -6.64 -17.71 -3.11
N GLY A 112 -5.73 -17.32 -2.21
CA GLY A 112 -4.45 -18.00 -1.97
C GLY A 112 -3.36 -17.80 -3.04
N SER A 113 -3.70 -17.18 -4.17
CA SER A 113 -2.79 -16.95 -5.30
C SER A 113 -2.22 -15.53 -5.30
N VAL A 114 -0.97 -15.35 -5.75
CA VAL A 114 -0.31 -14.04 -5.77
C VAL A 114 -1.01 -13.10 -6.77
N ALA A 115 -1.44 -11.94 -6.29
CA ALA A 115 -2.01 -10.84 -7.08
C ALA A 115 -0.98 -9.72 -7.32
N VAL A 116 -0.20 -9.37 -6.31
CA VAL A 116 0.88 -8.39 -6.38
C VAL A 116 2.02 -8.82 -5.47
N GLN A 117 3.26 -8.58 -5.85
CA GLN A 117 4.41 -8.73 -4.95
C GLN A 117 5.55 -7.84 -5.39
N GLY A 118 6.43 -7.49 -4.46
CA GLY A 118 7.66 -6.80 -4.80
C GLY A 118 8.35 -6.15 -3.61
N LYS A 119 9.30 -5.27 -3.92
CA LYS A 119 10.03 -4.48 -2.95
C LYS A 119 9.74 -3.00 -3.17
N PHE A 120 9.62 -2.24 -2.10
CA PHE A 120 9.41 -0.80 -2.19
C PHE A 120 10.08 -0.12 -1.01
N ALA A 121 10.29 1.19 -1.10
CA ALA A 121 10.88 1.97 -0.02
C ALA A 121 9.96 3.15 0.33
N LEU A 122 9.74 3.35 1.62
CA LEU A 122 9.04 4.53 2.13
C LEU A 122 10.05 5.54 2.67
N ALA A 123 9.85 6.81 2.34
CA ALA A 123 10.69 7.90 2.82
C ALA A 123 9.81 9.00 3.43
N PRO A 124 10.33 9.77 4.40
CA PRO A 124 9.68 11.00 4.84
C PRO A 124 9.43 11.93 3.65
N MET A 125 8.24 12.51 3.58
CA MET A 125 8.00 13.60 2.65
C MET A 125 8.77 14.81 3.16
N ASN A 126 9.88 15.16 2.52
CA ASN A 126 10.61 16.38 2.84
C ASN A 126 9.68 17.57 2.60
N ALA A 127 9.35 18.31 3.66
CA ALA A 127 8.62 19.55 3.59
C ALA A 127 9.53 20.66 3.03
N THR A 128 9.94 20.57 1.77
CA THR A 128 10.51 21.69 1.02
C THR A 128 9.45 22.23 0.06
N ALA A 129 8.41 22.85 0.63
CA ALA A 129 7.53 23.78 -0.07
C ALA A 129 6.76 24.66 0.93
N SER A 130 7.48 25.45 1.72
CA SER A 130 6.93 26.71 2.23
C SER A 130 8.06 27.72 2.45
N THR A 131 8.28 28.57 1.45
CA THR A 131 8.39 30.02 1.64
C THR A 131 8.56 30.72 0.29
N SER A 132 7.46 31.24 -0.24
CA SER A 132 7.47 32.58 -0.82
C SER A 132 6.10 33.20 -0.62
N THR A 133 5.84 33.62 0.62
CA THR A 133 5.02 34.81 0.82
C THR A 133 5.97 35.99 0.69
N SER A 134 5.88 36.74 -0.41
CA SER A 134 6.06 38.20 -0.45
C SER A 134 6.03 38.71 -1.90
N ALA A 135 4.85 39.13 -2.35
CA ALA A 135 4.58 40.46 -2.89
C ALA A 135 3.06 40.64 -2.97
#